data_AF-G4STS8-F1
#
_entry.id   AF-G4STS8-F1
#
_cell.length_a   1.000
_cell.length_b   1.000
_cell.length_c   1.000
_cell.angle_alpha   90.00
_cell.angle_beta   90.00
_cell.angle_gamma   90.00
#
_symmetry.space_group_name_H-M   'P 1'
#
loop_
_entity.id
_entity.type
_entity.pdbx_description
1 polymer ?
#
loop_
_entity_poly.entity_id
_entity_poly.type
_entity_poly.pdbx_seq_one_letter_code
_entity_poly.pdbx_strand_id
1 'polypeptide(L)'
;MKTIVVAFLVLTGLEVPASECSNIQYLDAKSQGIEVVNDRCAKGNEVGLGTVFKLSPDARLWIKSLPKPETDADFQLVCQNGSSAPLEVTVSSLFLPWITPTDLKNCTGWVDHKLKCDGVHGGSNAFFCAIAAIKRSETAGSGQLAMSTSVKMRNYSDHERQAGIDEIFEAIEPEVGLCRNLFQVDGKITVHWTVDSMGRAESVMLSSIESEDGRFSNCVEAVIKDYRYPATRTGQKFTRTF
;
A
#
# COMPACT_ATOMS: atom_id res chain seq x y z
N MET A 1 -35.52 -8.33 65.20
CA MET A 1 -34.82 -7.45 64.24
C MET A 1 -34.31 -8.31 63.10
N LYS A 2 -34.76 -8.08 61.86
CA LYS A 2 -34.32 -8.83 60.67
C LYS A 2 -33.36 -7.96 59.88
N THR A 3 -32.10 -8.35 59.81
CA THR A 3 -31.05 -7.70 59.03
C THR A 3 -31.25 -8.06 57.56
N ILE A 4 -31.58 -7.09 56.72
CA ILE A 4 -31.65 -7.26 55.27
C ILE A 4 -30.26 -6.94 54.71
N VAL A 5 -29.60 -7.96 54.16
CA VAL A 5 -28.32 -7.82 53.45
C VAL A 5 -28.63 -7.46 52.00
N VAL A 6 -28.32 -6.23 51.61
CA VAL A 6 -28.43 -5.78 50.21
C VAL A 6 -27.15 -6.18 49.49
N ALA A 7 -27.23 -7.21 48.65
CA ALA A 7 -26.13 -7.61 47.77
C ALA A 7 -26.06 -6.63 46.58
N PHE A 8 -25.02 -5.79 46.56
CA PHE A 8 -24.71 -4.91 45.43
C PHE A 8 -24.14 -5.76 44.29
N LEU A 9 -24.95 -6.02 43.26
CA LEU A 9 -24.51 -6.65 42.03
C LEU A 9 -23.70 -5.61 41.23
N VAL A 10 -22.38 -5.66 41.35
CA VAL A 10 -21.47 -4.85 40.52
C VAL A 10 -21.52 -5.45 39.11
N LEU A 11 -22.31 -4.83 38.24
CA LEU A 11 -22.26 -5.03 36.80
C LEU A 11 -20.92 -4.48 36.30
N THR A 12 -19.87 -5.29 36.37
CA THR A 12 -18.66 -5.05 35.56
C THR A 12 -19.09 -5.27 34.11
N GLY A 13 -19.43 -4.19 33.42
CA GLY A 13 -19.57 -4.20 31.98
C GLY A 13 -18.30 -4.77 31.39
N LEU A 14 -18.39 -5.96 30.80
CA LEU A 14 -17.39 -6.41 29.85
C LEU A 14 -17.52 -5.45 28.66
N GLU A 15 -16.68 -4.41 28.66
CA GLU A 15 -16.35 -3.73 27.41
C GLU A 15 -15.75 -4.83 26.54
N VAL A 16 -16.56 -5.40 25.66
CA VAL A 16 -16.06 -6.15 24.52
C VAL A 16 -15.59 -5.06 23.58
N PRO A 17 -14.28 -4.76 23.43
CA PRO A 17 -13.85 -3.97 22.31
C PRO A 17 -14.12 -4.87 21.11
N ALA A 18 -15.29 -4.74 20.48
CA ALA A 18 -15.43 -5.12 19.10
C ALA A 18 -14.41 -4.22 18.38
N SER A 19 -13.19 -4.72 18.24
CA SER A 19 -12.13 -4.03 17.50
C SER A 19 -12.65 -3.93 16.08
N GLU A 20 -13.12 -2.75 15.69
CA GLU A 20 -13.51 -2.44 14.31
C GLU A 20 -12.24 -2.38 13.47
N CYS A 21 -11.62 -3.54 13.27
CA CYS A 21 -10.53 -3.71 12.34
C CYS A 21 -11.09 -3.50 10.96
N SER A 22 -10.59 -2.44 10.32
CA SER A 22 -11.13 -1.97 9.08
C SER A 22 -10.77 -2.93 7.95
N ASN A 23 -11.42 -2.77 6.80
CA ASN A 23 -11.03 -3.48 5.58
C ASN A 23 -9.77 -2.88 4.94
N ILE A 24 -8.80 -2.44 5.73
CA ILE A 24 -7.61 -1.70 5.29
C ILE A 24 -6.37 -2.30 5.93
N GLN A 25 -5.32 -2.43 5.12
CA GLN A 25 -4.01 -2.90 5.49
C GLN A 25 -2.97 -1.80 5.28
N TYR A 26 -2.15 -1.57 6.29
CA TYR A 26 -0.94 -0.76 6.20
C TYR A 26 0.18 -1.55 5.50
N LEU A 27 0.80 -0.95 4.48
CA LEU A 27 1.88 -1.59 3.71
C LEU A 27 3.23 -1.09 4.23
N ASP A 28 3.68 -1.68 5.33
CA ASP A 28 4.92 -1.29 6.01
C ASP A 28 6.15 -1.32 5.08
N ALA A 29 6.30 -2.37 4.28
CA ALA A 29 7.44 -2.54 3.38
C ALA A 29 7.58 -1.44 2.31
N LYS A 30 6.48 -0.73 2.00
CA LYS A 30 6.44 0.35 0.99
C LYS A 30 6.42 1.72 1.64
N SER A 31 5.99 1.78 2.90
CA SER A 31 5.86 3.00 3.68
C SER A 31 7.20 3.38 4.27
N GLN A 32 7.45 4.68 4.43
CA GLN A 32 8.70 5.21 4.94
C GLN A 32 8.43 6.40 5.85
N GLY A 33 9.08 6.46 7.00
CA GLY A 33 8.91 7.56 7.96
C GLY A 33 7.53 7.60 8.62
N ILE A 34 6.89 6.44 8.79
CA ILE A 34 5.57 6.31 9.41
C ILE A 34 5.69 5.74 10.83
N GLU A 35 5.08 6.43 11.79
CA GLU A 35 4.79 5.89 13.11
C GLU A 35 3.28 5.65 13.20
N VAL A 36 2.89 4.40 13.50
CA VAL A 36 1.48 4.00 13.67
C VAL A 36 1.11 4.10 15.15
N VAL A 37 0.05 4.85 15.46
CA VAL A 37 -0.39 5.15 16.83
C VAL A 37 -1.87 4.84 16.97
N ASN A 38 -2.27 4.39 18.16
CA ASN A 38 -3.66 4.07 18.51
C ASN A 38 -4.33 3.00 17.66
N ASP A 39 -3.55 2.16 16.96
CA ASP A 39 -4.12 1.00 16.29
C ASP A 39 -4.51 -0.05 17.33
N ARG A 40 -5.75 -0.54 17.22
CA ARG A 40 -6.34 -1.53 18.11
C ARG A 40 -6.45 -2.91 17.47
N CYS A 41 -5.93 -3.06 16.26
CA CYS A 41 -5.98 -4.32 15.53
C CYS A 41 -4.91 -5.29 15.99
N ALA A 42 -5.35 -6.52 16.31
CA ALA A 42 -4.47 -7.58 16.80
C ALA A 42 -3.81 -8.38 15.68
N LYS A 43 -4.23 -8.19 14.41
CA LYS A 43 -3.84 -9.05 13.29
C LYS A 43 -2.98 -8.31 12.28
N GLY A 44 -1.71 -8.70 12.22
CA GLY A 44 -0.80 -8.32 11.15
C GLY A 44 -0.70 -6.80 10.98
N ASN A 45 -0.88 -6.35 9.74
CA ASN A 45 -0.85 -4.92 9.38
C ASN A 45 -2.25 -4.35 9.12
N GLU A 46 -3.31 -5.00 9.61
CA GLU A 46 -4.67 -4.43 9.54
C GLU A 46 -4.72 -3.20 10.44
N VAL A 47 -5.38 -2.13 9.99
CA VAL A 47 -5.52 -0.90 10.78
C VAL A 47 -6.99 -0.64 11.08
N GLY A 48 -7.31 -0.18 12.29
CA GLY A 48 -8.68 0.13 12.70
C GLY A 48 -9.10 1.58 12.45
N LEU A 49 -10.39 1.88 12.58
CA LEU A 49 -10.86 3.26 12.72
C LEU A 49 -10.18 3.94 13.91
N GLY A 50 -9.84 5.22 13.74
CA GLY A 50 -9.13 6.00 14.75
C GLY A 50 -7.63 5.75 14.83
N THR A 51 -7.09 4.82 14.02
CA THR A 51 -5.63 4.69 13.85
C THR A 51 -5.05 6.00 13.35
N VAL A 52 -3.97 6.46 13.96
CA VAL A 52 -3.26 7.69 13.60
C VAL A 52 -1.91 7.32 13.01
N PHE A 53 -1.66 7.77 11.79
CA PHE A 53 -0.35 7.73 11.16
C PHE A 53 0.34 9.06 11.37
N LYS A 54 1.47 9.05 12.06
CA LYS A 54 2.38 10.20 12.12
C LYS A 54 3.40 10.06 11.00
N LEU A 55 3.41 11.04 10.12
CA LEU A 55 4.27 11.11 8.95
C LEU A 55 5.41 12.07 9.26
N SER A 56 6.65 11.58 9.34
CA SER A 56 7.83 12.45 9.39
C SER A 56 7.92 13.35 8.15
N PRO A 57 8.77 14.40 8.14
CA PRO A 57 9.12 15.09 6.90
C PRO A 57 9.55 14.09 5.82
N ASP A 58 9.11 14.31 4.59
CA ASP A 58 9.33 13.43 3.43
C ASP A 58 8.82 11.98 3.59
N ALA A 59 7.98 11.70 4.60
CA ALA A 59 7.40 10.38 4.79
C ALA A 59 6.38 10.02 3.71
N ARG A 60 6.27 8.71 3.46
CA ARG A 60 5.32 8.12 2.51
C ARG A 60 4.49 7.04 3.18
N LEU A 61 3.18 7.20 3.13
CA LEU A 61 2.22 6.24 3.66
C LEU A 61 1.59 5.45 2.52
N TRP A 62 1.59 4.12 2.63
CA TRP A 62 0.85 3.23 1.74
C TRP A 62 -0.17 2.42 2.53
N ILE A 63 -1.42 2.46 2.08
CA ILE A 63 -2.50 1.62 2.61
C ILE A 63 -3.29 0.99 1.46
N LYS A 64 -3.79 -0.22 1.67
CA LYS A 64 -4.52 -1.01 0.68
C LYS A 64 -5.79 -1.57 1.29
N SER A 65 -6.87 -1.69 0.50
CA SER A 65 -8.04 -2.44 0.94
C SER A 65 -7.74 -3.93 1.08
N LEU A 66 -8.32 -4.57 2.10
CA LEU A 66 -8.35 -6.02 2.16
C LEU A 66 -9.15 -6.60 0.99
N PRO A 67 -8.74 -7.76 0.44
CA PRO A 67 -9.44 -8.41 -0.65
C PRO A 67 -10.89 -8.70 -0.28
N LYS A 68 -11.83 -8.30 -1.15
CA LYS A 68 -13.23 -8.72 -1.06
C LYS A 68 -13.51 -9.76 -2.14
N PRO A 69 -14.24 -10.85 -1.82
CA PRO A 69 -14.57 -11.89 -2.80
C PRO A 69 -15.52 -11.38 -3.90
N GLU A 70 -16.24 -10.29 -3.63
CA GLU A 70 -17.23 -9.72 -4.55
C GLU A 70 -16.66 -8.68 -5.53
N THR A 71 -15.39 -8.28 -5.37
CA THR A 71 -14.77 -7.26 -6.22
C THR A 71 -13.47 -7.77 -6.84
N ASP A 72 -13.35 -7.56 -8.16
CA ASP A 72 -12.15 -7.91 -8.93
C ASP A 72 -10.99 -6.91 -8.74
N ALA A 73 -11.29 -5.75 -8.15
CA ALA A 73 -10.32 -4.72 -7.83
C ALA A 73 -10.21 -4.52 -6.32
N ASP A 74 -8.97 -4.38 -5.87
CA ASP A 74 -8.63 -3.79 -4.58
C ASP A 74 -8.35 -2.29 -4.80
N PHE A 75 -8.37 -1.49 -3.75
CA PHE A 75 -7.97 -0.09 -3.82
C PHE A 75 -6.68 0.13 -3.05
N GLN A 76 -5.83 1.01 -3.55
CA GLN A 76 -4.60 1.40 -2.88
C GLN A 76 -4.49 2.91 -2.85
N LEU A 77 -3.99 3.42 -1.73
CA LEU A 77 -3.81 4.83 -1.46
C LEU A 77 -2.36 5.07 -1.06
N VAL A 78 -1.74 6.07 -1.69
CA VAL A 78 -0.42 6.58 -1.30
C VAL A 78 -0.53 8.04 -0.89
N CYS A 79 0.10 8.40 0.23
CA CYS A 79 0.26 9.78 0.66
C CYS A 79 1.72 10.14 0.87
N GLN A 80 2.04 11.42 0.68
CA GLN A 80 3.35 12.00 0.91
C GLN A 80 3.21 13.23 1.81
N ASN A 81 4.01 13.28 2.86
CA ASN A 81 4.29 14.52 3.57
C ASN A 81 5.42 15.23 2.82
N GLY A 82 5.10 16.34 2.15
CA GLY A 82 6.06 17.20 1.46
C GLY A 82 6.51 18.40 2.30
N SER A 83 6.06 18.49 3.56
CA SER A 83 6.42 19.57 4.45
C SER A 83 7.67 19.26 5.27
N SER A 84 8.30 20.30 5.81
CA SER A 84 9.44 20.17 6.72
C SER A 84 9.05 19.79 8.15
N ALA A 85 7.75 19.62 8.43
CA ALA A 85 7.22 19.30 9.75
C ALA A 85 6.52 17.93 9.73
N PRO A 86 6.46 17.22 10.86
CA PRO A 86 5.65 16.01 10.93
C PRO A 86 4.16 16.35 10.79
N LEU A 87 3.39 15.44 10.20
CA LEU A 87 1.94 15.57 10.01
C LEU A 87 1.23 14.34 10.56
N GLU A 88 -0.04 14.50 10.95
CA GLU A 88 -0.87 13.39 11.40
C GLU A 88 -2.02 13.13 10.43
N VAL A 89 -2.30 11.86 10.20
CA VAL A 89 -3.38 11.39 9.33
C VAL A 89 -4.16 10.33 10.08
N THR A 90 -5.48 10.51 10.20
CA THR A 90 -6.34 9.58 10.94
C THR A 90 -7.16 8.73 9.98
N VAL A 91 -7.27 7.43 10.26
CA VAL A 91 -8.26 6.54 9.61
C VAL A 91 -9.64 6.90 10.13
N SER A 92 -10.39 7.67 9.35
CA SER A 92 -11.68 8.25 9.75
C SER A 92 -12.88 7.53 9.15
N SER A 93 -12.67 6.62 8.18
CA SER A 93 -13.75 5.96 7.46
C SER A 93 -13.37 4.53 7.05
N LEU A 94 -14.36 3.63 7.07
CA LEU A 94 -14.25 2.27 6.50
C LEU A 94 -14.42 2.24 4.98
N PHE A 95 -14.86 3.37 4.40
CA PHE A 95 -15.09 3.57 2.99
C PHE A 95 -14.09 4.58 2.43
N LEU A 96 -13.80 4.50 1.13
CA LEU A 96 -12.95 5.48 0.47
C LEU A 96 -13.58 6.88 0.52
N PRO A 97 -12.78 7.94 0.72
CA PRO A 97 -11.39 7.92 1.16
C PRO A 97 -11.29 7.54 2.65
N TRP A 98 -10.38 6.63 3.00
CA TRP A 98 -10.30 6.09 4.36
C TRP A 98 -9.74 7.05 5.40
N ILE A 99 -8.94 8.01 4.95
CA ILE A 99 -8.12 8.86 5.80
C ILE A 99 -8.55 10.32 5.72
N THR A 100 -8.34 11.03 6.81
CA THR A 100 -8.46 12.48 6.90
C THR A 100 -7.17 13.04 7.51
N PRO A 101 -6.48 13.98 6.85
CA PRO A 101 -5.35 14.66 7.47
C PRO A 101 -5.84 15.57 8.60
N THR A 102 -5.10 15.57 9.71
CA THR A 102 -5.36 16.44 10.86
C THR A 102 -4.52 17.72 10.71
N ASP A 103 -5.06 18.85 11.16
CA ASP A 103 -4.34 20.13 11.24
C ASP A 103 -3.75 20.63 9.92
N LEU A 104 -4.38 20.36 8.77
CA LEU A 104 -4.00 20.95 7.50
C LEU A 104 -4.99 22.02 7.04
N LYS A 105 -4.53 22.94 6.19
CA LYS A 105 -5.34 24.05 5.66
C LYS A 105 -5.54 23.88 4.16
N ASN A 106 -6.59 24.53 3.63
CA ASN A 106 -6.85 24.65 2.19
C ASN A 106 -6.83 23.32 1.43
N CYS A 107 -7.36 22.25 2.00
CA CYS A 107 -7.45 20.99 1.29
C CYS A 107 -8.42 21.11 0.10
N THR A 108 -8.00 20.65 -1.09
CA THR A 108 -8.79 20.72 -2.33
C THR A 108 -10.07 19.88 -2.32
N GLY A 109 -10.27 19.06 -1.29
CA GLY A 109 -11.13 17.89 -1.37
C GLY A 109 -10.54 16.82 -2.29
N TRP A 110 -11.22 15.68 -2.38
CA TRP A 110 -10.84 14.60 -3.28
C TRP A 110 -11.36 14.89 -4.69
N VAL A 111 -10.46 15.31 -5.59
CA VAL A 111 -10.76 15.60 -6.99
C VAL A 111 -9.88 14.70 -7.85
N ASP A 112 -10.47 13.98 -8.81
CA ASP A 112 -9.77 13.00 -9.66
C ASP A 112 -8.92 12.01 -8.86
N HIS A 113 -9.47 11.51 -7.75
CA HIS A 113 -8.82 10.59 -6.81
C HIS A 113 -7.56 11.16 -6.13
N LYS A 114 -7.40 12.48 -6.11
CA LYS A 114 -6.27 13.17 -5.49
C LYS A 114 -6.74 14.10 -4.38
N LEU A 115 -5.94 14.20 -3.33
CA LEU A 115 -6.09 15.17 -2.26
C LEU A 115 -4.80 15.98 -2.16
N LYS A 116 -4.93 17.31 -2.14
CA LYS A 116 -3.82 18.24 -1.88
C LYS A 116 -4.19 19.15 -0.72
N CYS A 117 -3.27 19.39 0.19
CA CYS A 117 -3.46 20.31 1.30
C CYS A 117 -2.21 21.18 1.52
N ASP A 118 -2.42 22.39 2.01
CA ASP A 118 -1.38 23.29 2.44
C ASP A 118 -1.03 23.08 3.92
N GLY A 119 0.22 23.39 4.26
CA GLY A 119 0.73 23.30 5.62
C GLY A 119 0.21 24.43 6.50
N VAL A 120 0.20 24.19 7.82
CA VAL A 120 -0.26 25.17 8.83
C VAL A 120 0.46 26.51 8.71
N HIS A 121 1.74 26.47 8.34
CA HIS A 121 2.67 27.59 8.23
C HIS A 121 2.78 28.17 6.81
N GLY A 122 1.80 27.93 5.93
CA GLY A 122 1.74 28.53 4.60
C GLY A 122 2.61 27.86 3.53
N GLY A 123 3.16 26.67 3.82
CA GLY A 123 3.81 25.85 2.81
C GLY A 123 2.77 25.26 1.86
N SER A 124 2.82 25.61 0.59
CA SER A 124 1.92 25.05 -0.43
C SER A 124 2.20 23.57 -0.66
N ASN A 125 1.16 22.75 -0.88
CA ASN A 125 1.30 21.32 -1.18
C ASN A 125 2.08 20.53 -0.10
N ALA A 126 1.87 20.87 1.17
CA ALA A 126 2.49 20.18 2.31
C ALA A 126 2.10 18.69 2.39
N PHE A 127 0.92 18.34 1.88
CA PHE A 127 0.42 16.97 1.90
C PHE A 127 -0.28 16.64 0.59
N PHE A 128 0.04 15.48 0.04
CA PHE A 128 -0.58 14.97 -1.17
C PHE A 128 -0.98 13.51 -0.97
N CYS A 129 -2.16 13.11 -1.44
CA CYS A 129 -2.54 11.72 -1.58
C CYS A 129 -3.14 11.41 -2.96
N ALA A 130 -2.99 10.16 -3.41
CA ALA A 130 -3.69 9.60 -4.56
C ALA A 130 -4.26 8.22 -4.24
N ILE A 131 -5.40 7.90 -4.85
CA ILE A 131 -6.07 6.59 -4.79
C ILE A 131 -6.12 5.98 -6.20
N ALA A 132 -5.95 4.67 -6.29
CA ALA A 132 -6.15 3.92 -7.53
C ALA A 132 -6.79 2.57 -7.24
N ALA A 133 -7.53 2.06 -8.22
CA ALA A 133 -7.95 0.67 -8.26
C ALA A 133 -6.78 -0.19 -8.78
N ILE A 134 -6.47 -1.26 -8.06
CA ILE A 134 -5.42 -2.23 -8.38
C ILE A 134 -6.11 -3.55 -8.69
N LYS A 135 -5.87 -4.09 -9.89
CA LYS A 135 -6.33 -5.43 -10.24
C LYS A 135 -5.65 -6.45 -9.33
N ARG A 136 -6.41 -7.41 -8.82
CA ARG A 136 -5.83 -8.51 -8.05
C ARG A 136 -4.97 -9.36 -8.98
N SER A 137 -3.67 -9.45 -8.70
CA SER A 137 -2.85 -10.50 -9.28
C SER A 137 -3.03 -11.77 -8.46
N GLU A 138 -3.42 -12.86 -9.11
CA GLU A 138 -3.61 -14.18 -8.51
C GLU A 138 -2.26 -14.82 -8.10
N THR A 139 -1.14 -14.26 -8.53
CA THR A 139 0.20 -14.83 -8.29
C THR A 139 0.71 -14.76 -6.84
N ALA A 140 0.03 -14.06 -5.92
CA ALA A 140 0.46 -13.91 -4.54
C ALA A 140 -0.34 -14.80 -3.57
N GLY A 141 -0.14 -16.11 -3.65
CA GLY A 141 -0.41 -17.00 -2.51
C GLY A 141 -1.44 -18.11 -2.71
N SER A 142 -1.09 -19.12 -3.50
CA SER A 142 -1.20 -20.48 -2.98
C SER A 142 -0.07 -21.33 -3.56
N GLY A 143 0.99 -21.49 -2.75
CA GLY A 143 1.91 -22.61 -2.92
C GLY A 143 1.18 -23.90 -2.58
N GLN A 144 0.22 -24.32 -3.40
CA GLN A 144 -0.27 -25.68 -3.43
C GLN A 144 0.06 -26.22 -4.82
N LEU A 145 1.35 -26.51 -5.00
CA LEU A 145 1.77 -27.49 -6.00
C LEU A 145 0.98 -28.76 -5.72
N ALA A 146 -0.09 -28.98 -6.48
CA ALA A 146 -0.75 -30.27 -6.54
C ALA A 146 0.31 -31.27 -7.00
N MET A 147 0.83 -32.09 -6.09
CA MET A 147 1.64 -33.25 -6.43
C MET A 147 0.74 -34.21 -7.20
N SER A 148 0.57 -33.97 -8.50
CA SER A 148 0.04 -34.98 -9.41
C SER A 148 1.23 -35.81 -9.90
N THR A 149 1.11 -37.10 -9.66
CA THR A 149 2.12 -38.12 -9.90
C THR A 149 2.51 -38.21 -11.39
N SER A 150 3.81 -38.13 -11.64
CA SER A 150 4.57 -38.62 -12.81
C SER A 150 3.80 -38.78 -14.13
N VAL A 151 3.82 -37.72 -14.94
CA VAL A 151 3.74 -37.81 -16.40
C VAL A 151 4.89 -36.99 -16.98
N LYS A 152 5.62 -37.55 -17.95
CA LYS A 152 6.69 -36.87 -18.70
C LYS A 152 6.15 -35.59 -19.34
N MET A 153 6.48 -34.43 -18.75
CA MET A 153 6.11 -33.11 -19.25
C MET A 153 6.92 -32.78 -20.52
N ARG A 154 6.23 -32.75 -21.66
CA ARG A 154 6.73 -32.07 -22.86
C ARG A 154 6.66 -30.55 -22.59
N ASN A 155 7.83 -29.91 -22.58
CA ASN A 155 8.11 -28.47 -22.71
C ASN A 155 6.91 -27.51 -22.46
N TYR A 156 6.44 -27.48 -21.22
CA TYR A 156 5.33 -26.64 -20.76
C TYR A 156 5.82 -25.28 -20.20
N SER A 157 7.04 -24.84 -20.55
CA SER A 157 7.84 -23.99 -19.64
C SER A 157 7.91 -22.49 -19.93
N ASP A 158 7.59 -22.03 -21.14
CA ASP A 158 7.84 -20.61 -21.51
C ASP A 158 6.56 -19.77 -21.62
N HIS A 159 5.46 -20.32 -22.15
CA HIS A 159 4.21 -19.56 -22.33
C HIS A 159 3.51 -19.24 -21.01
N GLU A 160 3.41 -20.20 -20.08
CA GLU A 160 2.80 -19.94 -18.77
C GLU A 160 3.66 -19.00 -17.92
N ARG A 161 4.99 -19.11 -18.04
CA ARG A 161 5.92 -18.19 -17.37
C ARG A 161 5.79 -16.77 -17.90
N GLN A 162 5.60 -16.60 -19.21
CA GLN A 162 5.37 -15.29 -19.81
C GLN A 162 4.02 -14.70 -19.37
N ALA A 163 2.96 -15.51 -19.33
CA ALA A 163 1.65 -15.07 -18.87
C ALA A 163 1.68 -14.54 -17.41
N GLY A 164 2.39 -15.24 -16.51
CA GLY A 164 2.54 -14.77 -15.13
C GLY A 164 3.37 -13.48 -15.00
N ILE A 165 4.31 -13.23 -15.92
CA ILE A 165 5.07 -11.96 -15.96
C ILE A 165 4.18 -10.81 -16.46
N ASP A 166 3.37 -11.06 -17.49
CA ASP A 166 2.47 -10.05 -18.05
C ASP A 166 1.42 -9.63 -17.00
N GLU A 167 0.90 -10.57 -16.21
CA GLU A 167 0.00 -10.30 -15.09
C GLU A 167 0.64 -9.41 -14.02
N ILE A 168 1.90 -9.68 -13.66
CA ILE A 168 2.66 -8.82 -12.73
C ILE A 168 2.79 -7.40 -13.30
N PHE A 169 3.06 -7.26 -14.60
CA PHE A 169 3.19 -5.94 -15.22
C PHE A 169 1.86 -5.19 -15.25
N GLU A 170 0.74 -5.87 -15.52
CA GLU A 170 -0.60 -5.28 -15.43
C GLU A 170 -0.93 -4.80 -14.01
N ALA A 171 -0.44 -5.50 -12.98
CA ALA A 171 -0.63 -5.12 -11.59
C ALA A 171 0.29 -3.94 -11.15
N ILE A 172 1.53 -3.91 -11.64
CA ILE A 172 2.49 -2.84 -11.34
C ILE A 172 2.06 -1.50 -11.96
N GLU A 173 1.50 -1.51 -13.17
CA GLU A 173 1.17 -0.30 -13.92
C GLU A 173 0.29 0.72 -13.16
N PRO A 174 -0.85 0.36 -12.55
CA PRO A 174 -1.66 1.31 -11.79
C PRO A 174 -0.93 1.86 -10.55
N GLU A 175 -0.04 1.08 -9.93
CA GLU A 175 0.75 1.52 -8.79
C GLU A 175 1.88 2.49 -9.19
N VAL A 176 2.53 2.28 -10.33
CA VAL A 176 3.42 3.28 -10.92
C VAL A 176 2.63 4.54 -11.28
N GLY A 177 1.38 4.39 -11.72
CA GLY A 177 0.42 5.48 -11.90
C GLY A 177 0.19 6.30 -10.62
N LEU A 178 0.09 5.66 -9.46
CA LEU A 178 0.02 6.35 -8.17
C LEU A 178 1.27 7.21 -7.91
N CYS A 179 2.47 6.69 -8.16
CA CYS A 179 3.71 7.45 -8.05
C CYS A 179 3.74 8.65 -9.00
N ARG A 180 3.29 8.49 -10.26
CA ARG A 180 3.23 9.60 -11.23
C ARG A 180 2.29 10.69 -10.76
N ASN A 181 1.12 10.29 -10.25
CA ASN A 181 0.15 11.22 -9.70
C ASN A 181 0.74 12.00 -8.51
N LEU A 182 1.46 11.32 -7.63
CA LEU A 182 2.12 11.89 -6.45
C LEU A 182 3.14 12.97 -6.80
N PHE A 183 3.97 12.70 -7.82
CA PHE A 183 5.09 13.56 -8.19
C PHE A 183 4.83 14.43 -9.42
N GLN A 184 3.60 14.40 -9.97
CA GLN A 184 3.20 15.16 -11.16
C GLN A 184 4.14 14.91 -12.35
N VAL A 185 4.53 13.65 -12.54
CA VAL A 185 5.42 13.25 -13.64
C VAL A 185 4.58 12.87 -14.85
N ASP A 186 4.59 13.76 -15.84
CA ASP A 186 3.98 13.55 -17.14
C ASP A 186 5.07 13.12 -18.14
N GLY A 187 4.99 11.90 -18.66
CA GLY A 187 5.95 11.38 -19.63
C GLY A 187 6.20 9.89 -19.50
N LYS A 188 6.77 9.25 -20.52
CA LYS A 188 7.10 7.83 -20.45
C LYS A 188 8.34 7.61 -19.58
N ILE A 189 8.31 6.58 -18.74
CA ILE A 189 9.45 6.21 -17.91
C ILE A 189 9.92 4.82 -18.30
N THR A 190 11.20 4.65 -18.58
CA THR A 190 11.78 3.32 -18.78
C THR A 190 12.47 2.88 -17.51
N VAL A 191 12.05 1.74 -16.98
CA VAL A 191 12.59 1.13 -15.76
C VAL A 191 13.27 -0.17 -16.12
N HIS A 192 14.48 -0.35 -15.59
CA HIS A 192 15.27 -1.56 -15.70
C HIS A 192 15.44 -2.14 -14.30
N TRP A 193 15.28 -3.44 -14.16
CA TRP A 193 15.57 -4.11 -12.90
C TRP A 193 16.02 -5.54 -13.14
N THR A 194 16.64 -6.10 -12.11
CA THR A 194 17.02 -7.50 -12.08
C THR A 194 16.16 -8.23 -11.05
N VAL A 195 16.01 -9.53 -11.20
CA VAL A 195 15.31 -10.39 -10.25
C VAL A 195 16.25 -11.51 -9.85
N ASP A 196 16.40 -11.71 -8.53
CA ASP A 196 17.24 -12.74 -7.95
C ASP A 196 16.66 -14.15 -8.16
N SER A 197 17.40 -15.17 -7.74
CA SER A 197 16.94 -16.56 -7.85
C SER A 197 15.77 -16.90 -6.93
N MET A 198 15.41 -16.01 -6.01
CA MET A 198 14.26 -16.11 -5.11
C MET A 198 13.03 -15.33 -5.62
N GLY A 199 13.09 -14.76 -6.82
CA GLY A 199 11.99 -13.99 -7.39
C GLY A 199 11.82 -12.60 -6.76
N ARG A 200 12.87 -12.01 -6.18
CA ARG A 200 12.85 -10.66 -5.62
C ARG A 200 13.53 -9.68 -6.56
N ALA A 201 12.94 -8.51 -6.75
CA ALA A 201 13.56 -7.47 -7.55
C ALA A 201 14.77 -6.83 -6.83
N GLU A 202 15.84 -6.67 -7.60
CA GLU A 202 17.11 -6.05 -7.22
C GLU A 202 17.54 -5.06 -8.29
N SER A 203 18.35 -4.07 -7.92
CA SER A 203 18.97 -3.09 -8.84
C SER A 203 17.96 -2.40 -9.77
N VAL A 204 16.97 -1.72 -9.20
CA VAL A 204 15.97 -0.95 -9.97
C VAL A 204 16.58 0.38 -10.41
N MET A 205 16.56 0.67 -11.71
CA MET A 205 17.13 1.86 -12.32
C MET A 205 16.12 2.50 -13.29
N LEU A 206 15.98 3.83 -13.22
CA LEU A 206 15.10 4.59 -14.11
C LEU A 206 15.96 5.40 -15.09
N SER A 207 15.67 5.29 -16.39
CA SER A 207 16.54 5.82 -17.45
C SER A 207 16.15 7.21 -17.98
N SER A 208 14.98 7.73 -17.65
CA SER A 208 14.37 8.84 -18.41
C SER A 208 13.73 9.93 -17.55
N ILE A 209 14.28 10.21 -16.36
CA ILE A 209 13.72 11.22 -15.47
C ILE A 209 14.79 12.15 -14.94
N GLU A 210 14.73 13.40 -15.37
CA GLU A 210 15.45 14.55 -14.80
C GLU A 210 14.76 15.03 -13.50
N SER A 211 14.41 14.13 -12.58
CA SER A 211 13.97 14.57 -11.25
C SER A 211 15.21 14.70 -10.38
N GLU A 212 15.60 15.93 -10.06
CA GLU A 212 16.79 16.26 -9.25
C GLU A 212 16.78 15.60 -7.85
N ASP A 213 15.62 15.13 -7.41
CA ASP A 213 15.33 14.79 -6.03
C ASP A 213 15.33 13.27 -5.75
N GLY A 214 15.13 12.42 -6.77
CA GLY A 214 15.09 10.95 -6.61
C GLY A 214 13.87 10.41 -5.83
N ARG A 215 13.00 11.27 -5.24
CA ARG A 215 11.76 10.82 -4.58
C ARG A 215 10.83 10.01 -5.47
N PHE A 216 10.72 10.37 -6.76
CA PHE A 216 9.92 9.63 -7.73
C PHE A 216 10.51 8.24 -8.00
N SER A 217 11.82 8.13 -8.27
CA SER A 217 12.48 6.84 -8.50
C SER A 217 12.34 5.92 -7.30
N ASN A 218 12.46 6.46 -6.07
CA ASN A 218 12.27 5.68 -4.85
C ASN A 218 10.82 5.16 -4.71
N CYS A 219 9.83 5.88 -5.24
CA CYS A 219 8.44 5.41 -5.29
C CYS A 219 8.26 4.24 -6.23
N VAL A 220 8.75 4.38 -7.46
CA VAL A 220 8.67 3.32 -8.46
C VAL A 220 9.47 2.08 -8.03
N GLU A 221 10.64 2.28 -7.43
CA GLU A 221 11.44 1.20 -6.87
C GLU A 221 10.70 0.43 -5.76
N ALA A 222 10.06 1.14 -4.82
CA ALA A 222 9.26 0.51 -3.77
C ALA A 222 8.11 -0.33 -4.34
N VAL A 223 7.44 0.17 -5.39
CA VAL A 223 6.40 -0.59 -6.10
C VAL A 223 7.00 -1.86 -6.71
N ILE A 224 8.07 -1.75 -7.50
CA ILE A 224 8.67 -2.89 -8.21
C ILE A 224 9.18 -3.97 -7.24
N LYS A 225 9.73 -3.56 -6.09
CA LYS A 225 10.26 -4.47 -5.06
C LYS A 225 9.20 -5.18 -4.23
N ASP A 226 7.96 -4.67 -4.22
CA ASP A 226 6.85 -5.27 -3.48
C ASP A 226 6.33 -6.56 -4.15
N TYR A 227 6.59 -6.73 -5.45
CA TYR A 227 6.12 -7.88 -6.21
C TYR A 227 7.06 -9.08 -6.11
N ARG A 228 6.45 -10.27 -6.16
CA ARG A 228 7.16 -11.55 -6.31
C ARG A 228 7.14 -11.99 -7.76
N TYR A 229 8.32 -12.17 -8.32
CA TYR A 229 8.52 -12.59 -9.70
C TYR A 229 8.77 -14.10 -9.78
N PRO A 230 8.53 -14.73 -10.93
CA PRO A 230 8.89 -16.13 -11.14
C PRO A 230 10.39 -16.36 -10.91
N ALA A 231 10.72 -17.23 -9.96
CA ALA A 231 12.09 -17.56 -9.63
C ALA A 231 12.82 -18.25 -10.80
N THR A 232 14.10 -17.91 -11.02
CA THR A 232 14.93 -18.55 -12.04
C THR A 232 16.33 -18.87 -11.52
N ARG A 233 17.00 -19.85 -12.16
CA ARG A 233 18.33 -20.30 -11.72
C ARG A 233 19.44 -19.25 -11.88
N THR A 234 19.31 -18.34 -12.84
CA THR A 234 20.38 -17.41 -13.25
C THR A 234 20.02 -15.94 -13.04
N GLY A 235 18.92 -15.66 -12.34
CA GLY A 235 18.32 -14.35 -12.29
C GLY A 235 17.74 -13.93 -13.64
N GLN A 236 16.86 -12.92 -13.62
CA GLN A 236 16.24 -12.35 -14.81
C GLN A 236 16.46 -10.85 -14.86
N LYS A 237 16.49 -10.28 -16.06
CA LYS A 237 16.54 -8.84 -16.27
C LYS A 237 15.26 -8.42 -16.97
N PHE A 238 14.67 -7.35 -16.49
CA PHE A 238 13.46 -6.77 -17.03
C PHE A 238 13.70 -5.35 -17.47
N THR A 239 12.96 -4.94 -18.50
CA THR A 239 12.93 -3.56 -18.99
C THR A 239 11.50 -3.28 -19.41
N ARG A 240 10.89 -2.27 -18.80
CA ARG A 240 9.51 -1.89 -19.09
C ARG A 240 9.42 -0.38 -19.23
N THR A 241 8.66 0.06 -20.22
CA THR A 241 8.26 1.45 -20.33
C THR A 241 6.83 1.57 -19.83
N PHE A 242 6.64 2.44 -18.84
CA PHE A 242 5.33 2.84 -18.33
C PHE A 242 5.00 4.23 -18.87
#